data_AF-A0A2V6NNR6-F1
#
_entry.id   AF-A0A2V6NNR6-F1
#
_cell.length_a   1.000
_cell.length_b   1.000
_cell.length_c   1.000
_cell.angle_alpha   90.00
_cell.angle_beta   90.00
_cell.angle_gamma   90.00
#
_symmetry.space_group_name_H-M   'P 1'
#
loop_
_entity.id
_entity.type
_entity.pdbx_description
1 polymer ?
#
loop_
_entity_poly.entity_id
_entity_poly.type
_entity_poly.pdbx_seq_one_letter_code
_entity_poly.pdbx_strand_id
1 'polypeptide(L)' 'MLVETHAHLDYSDFAPDFEDVLRRATEAGVTRIITIGT' A
#
# COMPACT_ATOMS: atom_id res chain seq x y z
N MET A 1 2.38 -13.36 -7.30
CA MET A 1 3.18 -12.13 -7.15
C MET A 1 2.47 -11.04 -7.92
N LEU A 2 1.88 -10.08 -7.21
CA LEU A 2 1.18 -8.93 -7.77
C LEU A 2 1.99 -7.66 -7.52
N VAL A 3 1.85 -6.71 -8.44
CA VAL A 3 2.41 -5.36 -8.34
C VAL A 3 1.24 -4.39 -8.40
N GLU A 4 1.07 -3.60 -7.35
CA GLU A 4 0.18 -2.44 -7.38
C GLU A 4 0.91 -1.30 -8.07
N THR A 5 0.37 -0.87 -9.20
CA THR A 5 0.98 0.14 -10.06
C THR A 5 0.58 1.56 -9.69
N HIS A 6 -0.48 1.74 -8.90
CA HIS A 6 -0.98 3.05 -8.49
C HIS A 6 -1.62 2.99 -7.10
N ALA A 7 -1.02 3.65 -6.12
CA ALA A 7 -1.64 3.89 -4.82
C ALA A 7 -1.37 5.33 -4.32
N HIS A 8 -2.19 5.79 -3.36
CA HIS A 8 -2.03 7.07 -2.64
C HIS A 8 -1.79 6.79 -1.16
N LEU A 9 -0.74 6.04 -0.85
CA LEU A 9 -0.39 5.63 0.52
C LEU A 9 0.20 6.77 1.36
N ASP A 10 0.47 7.92 0.75
CA ASP A 10 0.94 9.16 1.37
C ASP A 10 -0.19 9.97 2.03
N TYR A 11 -1.46 9.60 1.81
CA TYR A 11 -2.59 10.28 2.45
C TYR A 11 -2.61 10.04 3.97
N SER A 12 -2.92 11.10 4.73
CA SER A 12 -2.98 11.08 6.19
C SER A 12 -3.93 10.03 6.75
N ASP A 13 -4.94 9.64 5.98
CA ASP A 13 -5.96 8.66 6.35
C ASP A 13 -5.36 7.26 6.59
N PHE A 14 -4.22 6.95 5.95
CA PHE A 14 -3.52 5.68 6.12
C PHE A 14 -2.47 5.71 7.24
N ALA A 15 -2.13 6.87 7.81
CA ALA A 15 -1.11 6.98 8.85
C ALA A 15 -1.42 6.16 10.12
N PRO A 16 -2.68 6.06 10.60
CA PRO A 16 -2.98 5.30 11.81
C PRO A 16 -2.82 3.78 11.65
N ASP A 17 -2.98 3.22 10.44
CA ASP A 17 -3.00 1.78 10.18
C ASP A 17 -2.09 1.34 9.02
N PHE A 18 -1.07 2.15 8.70
CA PHE A 18 -0.19 1.94 7.54
C PHE A 18 0.42 0.53 7.48
N GLU A 19 0.95 0.05 8.61
CA GLU A 19 1.54 -1.29 8.71
C GLU A 19 0.51 -2.41 8.47
N ASP A 20 -0.74 -2.22 8.90
CA ASP A 20 -1.81 -3.18 8.66
C ASP A 20 -2.24 -3.20 7.19
N VAL A 21 -2.20 -2.06 6.51
CA VAL A 21 -2.38 -1.98 5.05
C VAL A 21 -1.30 -2.81 4.33
N LEU A 22 -0.02 -2.62 4.70
CA LEU A 22 1.09 -3.36 4.08
C LEU A 22 1.04 -4.86 4.38
N ARG A 23 0.65 -5.24 5.61
CA ARG A 23 0.47 -6.64 5.98
C ARG A 23 -0.61 -7.30 5.13
N ARG A 24 -1.79 -6.68 5.01
CA ARG A 24 -2.89 -7.19 4.16
C ARG A 24 -2.48 -7.29 2.70
N ALA A 25 -1.74 -6.31 2.18
CA ALA A 25 -1.22 -6.35 0.82
C ALA A 25 -0.30 -7.56 0.60
N THR A 26 0.60 -7.81 1.55
CA THR A 26 1.53 -8.95 1.49
C THR A 26 0.79 -10.29 1.57
N GLU A 27 -0.19 -10.43 2.47
CA GLU A 27 -1.05 -11.62 2.60
C GLU A 27 -1.85 -11.90 1.31
N ALA A 28 -2.26 -10.85 0.60
CA ALA A 28 -2.93 -10.94 -0.70
C ALA A 28 -1.96 -11.21 -1.88
N GLY A 29 -0.65 -11.28 -1.62
CA GLY A 29 0.38 -11.53 -2.63
C GLY A 29 0.80 -10.29 -3.43
N VAL A 30 0.43 -9.08 -2.98
CA VAL A 30 0.95 -7.79 -3.47
C VAL A 30 2.31 -7.55 -2.83
N THR A 31 3.35 -7.65 -3.64
CA THR A 31 4.75 -7.65 -3.17
C THR A 31 5.51 -6.38 -3.53
N ARG A 32 4.89 -5.50 -4.33
CA ARG A 32 5.43 -4.21 -4.71
C ARG A 32 4.28 -3.24 -4.91
N ILE A 33 4.39 -2.05 -4.34
CA ILE A 33 3.39 -0.98 -4.44
C ILE A 33 4.11 0.27 -4.92
N ILE A 34 3.59 0.91 -5.96
CA ILE A 34 4.06 2.22 -6.42
C ILE A 34 3.07 3.26 -5.89
N THR A 35 3.50 4.03 -4.88
CA THR A 35 2.73 5.19 -4.42
C THR A 35 3.05 6.39 -5.30
N ILE A 36 2.02 7.07 -5.78
CA ILE A 36 2.19 8.36 -6.47
C ILE A 36 1.94 9.49 -5.46
N GLY A 37 2.76 10.53 -5.52
CA GLY A 37 2.54 11.74 -4.71
C GLY A 37 1.60 12.70 -5.42
N THR A 38 0.67 13.29 -4.69
CA THR A 38 -0.24 14.37 -5.14
C THR A 38 -0.19 15.56 -4.21
#